data_AF-A0A4Q3D716-F1
#
_entry.id   AF-A0A4Q3D716-F1
#
_cell.length_a   1.000
_cell.length_b   1.000
_cell.length_c   1.000
_cell.angle_alpha   90.00
_cell.angle_beta   90.00
_cell.angle_gamma   90.00
#
_symmetry.space_group_name_H-M   'P 1'
#
loop_
_entity.id
_entity.type
_entity.pdbx_description
1 polymer ?
#
loop_
_entity_poly.entity_id
_entity_poly.type
_entity_poly.pdbx_seq_one_letter_code
_entity_poly.pdbx_strand_id
1 'polypeptide(L)'
;MRIWSLGIALMLALPAPALACSPVPPPETPPTQEQIDGDLRATFASAKDLIDYVVVRRATSERQGMIRVTRSYKRTTRPGASLRIWTADGPACGSGDAEKGTKGRMFLEGEAPYQYRNLPDAYYDAFARLGLVPPR
;
A
#
# COMPACT_ATOMS: atom_id res chain seq x y z
N MET A 1 -65.59 -2.53 -15.72
CA MET A 1 -64.91 -3.81 -16.00
C MET A 1 -64.36 -3.79 -17.42
N ARG A 2 -63.03 -3.75 -17.56
CA ARG A 2 -62.32 -4.20 -18.76
C ARG A 2 -60.87 -4.45 -18.37
N ILE A 3 -60.54 -5.73 -18.24
CA ILE A 3 -59.23 -6.29 -17.93
C ILE A 3 -58.47 -6.39 -19.26
N TRP A 4 -57.24 -5.88 -19.32
CA TRP A 4 -56.25 -6.29 -20.32
C TRP A 4 -54.94 -6.68 -19.65
N SER A 5 -54.43 -7.79 -20.15
CA SER A 5 -53.43 -8.71 -19.65
C SER A 5 -51.97 -8.20 -19.69
N LEU A 6 -51.20 -8.71 -18.72
CA LEU A 6 -49.86 -9.32 -18.81
C LEU A 6 -48.78 -8.76 -19.76
N GLY A 7 -47.61 -8.55 -19.15
CA GLY A 7 -46.29 -8.84 -19.75
C GLY A 7 -45.37 -7.62 -19.80
N ILE A 8 -44.07 -7.66 -19.53
CA ILE A 8 -43.11 -8.73 -19.24
C ILE A 8 -41.99 -8.05 -18.42
N ALA A 9 -41.46 -8.75 -17.42
CA ALA A 9 -40.25 -8.38 -16.71
C ALA A 9 -39.03 -8.45 -17.64
N LEU A 10 -38.29 -7.35 -17.78
CA LEU A 10 -36.88 -7.38 -18.18
C LEU A 10 -36.19 -6.04 -17.86
N MET A 11 -36.04 -5.72 -16.57
CA MET A 11 -35.05 -4.72 -16.17
C MET A 11 -33.71 -5.43 -16.06
N LEU A 12 -32.97 -5.33 -17.16
CA LEU A 12 -31.56 -5.63 -17.32
C LEU A 12 -30.79 -5.35 -16.02
N ALA A 13 -30.10 -6.39 -15.55
CA ALA A 13 -29.00 -6.25 -14.60
C ALA A 13 -27.98 -5.28 -15.21
N LEU A 14 -28.07 -4.02 -14.82
CA LEU A 14 -27.02 -3.03 -15.04
C LEU A 14 -25.79 -3.54 -14.29
N PRO A 15 -24.68 -3.86 -14.96
CA PRO A 15 -23.42 -4.04 -14.25
C PRO A 15 -23.09 -2.70 -13.58
N ALA A 16 -23.02 -2.70 -12.25
CA ALA A 16 -22.57 -1.55 -11.50
C ALA A 16 -21.22 -1.08 -12.06
N PRO A 17 -21.00 0.23 -12.28
CA PRO A 17 -19.75 0.71 -12.82
C PRO A 17 -18.63 0.39 -11.83
N ALA A 18 -17.59 -0.26 -12.35
CA ALA A 18 -16.34 -0.48 -11.66
C ALA A 18 -15.68 0.89 -11.35
N LEU A 19 -16.03 1.49 -10.22
CA LEU A 19 -15.42 2.71 -9.65
C LEU A 19 -13.99 2.46 -9.12
N ALA A 20 -13.25 1.53 -9.70
CA ALA A 20 -11.99 1.07 -9.12
C ALA A 20 -10.78 1.97 -9.44
N CYS A 21 -10.82 2.81 -10.48
CA CYS A 21 -9.59 3.49 -10.94
C CYS A 21 -9.82 4.82 -11.69
N SER A 22 -10.72 5.71 -11.26
CA SER A 22 -10.62 7.08 -11.78
C SER A 22 -9.44 7.76 -11.08
N PRO A 23 -8.43 8.27 -11.83
CA PRO A 23 -7.37 9.05 -11.21
C PRO A 23 -8.03 10.23 -10.50
N VAL A 24 -7.72 10.40 -9.21
CA VAL A 24 -8.12 11.60 -8.48
C VAL A 24 -7.64 12.79 -9.33
N PRO A 25 -8.52 13.72 -9.71
CA PRO A 25 -8.11 14.87 -10.50
C PRO A 25 -6.97 15.57 -9.76
N PRO A 26 -5.88 15.97 -10.46
CA PRO A 26 -4.78 16.64 -9.81
C PRO A 26 -5.32 17.89 -9.12
N PRO A 27 -4.81 18.24 -7.93
CA PRO A 27 -5.28 19.41 -7.22
C PRO A 27 -5.11 20.65 -8.11
N GLU A 28 -6.09 21.56 -8.09
CA GLU A 28 -6.08 22.78 -8.91
C GLU A 28 -4.84 23.64 -8.67
N THR A 29 -4.23 23.51 -7.48
CA THR A 29 -2.94 24.11 -7.13
C THR A 29 -1.95 23.01 -6.73
N PRO A 30 -0.73 22.98 -7.29
CA PRO A 30 0.31 22.07 -6.85
C PRO A 30 0.63 22.28 -5.36
N PRO A 31 0.89 21.21 -4.58
CA PRO A 31 1.22 21.35 -3.18
C PRO A 31 2.54 22.10 -2.98
N THR A 32 2.60 22.94 -1.95
CA THR A 32 3.83 23.63 -1.55
C THR A 32 4.80 22.64 -0.90
N GLN A 33 6.10 22.99 -0.86
CA GLN A 33 7.09 22.15 -0.20
C GLN A 33 6.78 21.91 1.29
N GLU A 34 6.20 22.91 1.97
CA GLU A 34 5.81 22.79 3.36
C GLU A 34 4.66 21.78 3.54
N GLN A 35 3.69 21.76 2.63
CA GLN A 35 2.61 20.76 2.63
C GLN A 35 3.16 19.35 2.41
N ILE A 36 4.08 19.19 1.44
CA ILE A 36 4.74 17.90 1.18
C ILE A 36 5.52 17.43 2.42
N ASP A 37 6.27 18.33 3.06
CA ASP A 37 7.04 18.00 4.26
C ASP A 37 6.13 17.65 5.44
N GLY A 38 5.00 18.34 5.57
CA GLY A 38 3.95 18.04 6.53
C GLY A 38 3.35 16.64 6.32
N ASP A 39 2.99 16.32 5.07
CA ASP A 39 2.42 15.02 4.70
C ASP A 39 3.41 13.89 4.97
N LEU A 40 4.69 14.05 4.61
CA LEU A 40 5.73 13.07 4.89
C LEU A 40 5.89 12.82 6.40
N ARG A 41 5.89 13.89 7.21
CA ARG A 41 5.92 13.76 8.68
C ARG A 41 4.69 13.03 9.20
N ALA A 42 3.50 13.36 8.69
CA ALA A 42 2.26 12.72 9.08
C ALA A 42 2.25 11.22 8.73
N THR A 43 2.66 10.86 7.51
CA THR A 43 2.80 9.46 7.08
C THR A 43 3.77 8.70 7.96
N PHE A 44 4.95 9.26 8.24
CA PHE A 44 5.93 8.61 9.11
C PHE A 44 5.41 8.47 10.55
N ALA A 45 4.69 9.47 11.05
CA ALA A 45 4.12 9.46 12.39
C ALA A 45 3.00 8.40 12.54
N SER A 46 2.12 8.28 11.55
CA SER A 46 0.97 7.37 11.58
C SER A 46 1.36 5.89 11.39
N ALA A 47 2.42 5.61 10.64
CA ALA A 47 2.90 4.24 10.46
C ALA A 47 3.36 3.63 11.79
N LYS A 48 3.09 2.35 12.02
CA LYS A 48 3.59 1.62 13.20
C LYS A 48 5.11 1.59 13.22
N ASP A 49 5.70 1.33 12.06
CA ASP A 49 7.15 1.33 11.86
C ASP A 49 7.48 1.63 10.40
N LEU A 50 8.72 2.04 10.17
CA LEU A 50 9.37 1.94 8.88
C LEU A 50 10.45 0.86 9.03
N ILE A 51 10.46 -0.12 8.15
CA ILE A 51 11.41 -1.25 8.26
C ILE A 51 12.19 -1.45 6.98
N ASP A 52 13.44 -1.91 7.13
CA ASP A 52 14.16 -2.59 6.06
C ASP A 52 13.93 -4.09 6.20
N TYR A 53 13.78 -4.80 5.09
CA TYR A 53 13.46 -6.22 5.10
C TYR A 53 14.15 -7.00 3.98
N VAL A 54 14.12 -8.32 4.13
CA VAL A 54 14.36 -9.29 3.06
C VAL A 54 13.19 -10.26 2.97
N VAL A 55 12.70 -10.54 1.77
CA VAL A 55 11.66 -11.54 1.54
C VAL A 55 12.27 -12.93 1.73
N VAL A 56 11.75 -13.69 2.69
CA VAL A 56 12.21 -15.06 2.98
C VAL A 56 11.29 -16.13 2.39
N ARG A 57 10.04 -15.77 2.09
CA ARG A 57 9.06 -16.59 1.36
C ARG A 57 8.27 -15.72 0.40
N ARG A 58 8.20 -16.13 -0.86
CA ARG A 58 7.49 -15.38 -1.91
C ARG A 58 6.03 -15.14 -1.53
N ALA A 59 5.55 -13.92 -1.77
CA ALA A 59 4.13 -13.57 -1.73
C ALA A 59 3.61 -13.37 -3.16
N THR A 60 2.40 -13.81 -3.41
CA THR A 60 1.60 -13.53 -4.62
C THR A 60 0.22 -13.09 -4.17
N SER A 61 -0.62 -12.60 -5.09
CA SER A 61 -1.98 -12.19 -4.75
C SER A 61 -2.83 -13.31 -4.15
N GLU A 62 -2.56 -14.54 -4.56
CA GLU A 62 -3.24 -15.75 -4.08
C GLU A 62 -2.59 -16.35 -2.83
N ARG A 63 -1.37 -15.93 -2.45
CA ARG A 63 -0.58 -16.60 -1.41
C ARG A 63 0.25 -15.64 -0.58
N GLN A 64 0.03 -15.69 0.73
CA GLN A 64 0.86 -14.96 1.69
C GLN A 64 2.33 -15.42 1.65
N GLY A 65 3.22 -14.44 1.68
CA GLY A 65 4.64 -14.63 1.85
C GLY A 65 5.11 -14.28 3.26
N MET A 66 6.42 -14.12 3.39
CA MET A 66 7.06 -13.78 4.65
C MET A 66 8.30 -12.95 4.39
N ILE A 67 8.49 -11.93 5.21
CA ILE A 67 9.70 -11.12 5.25
C ILE A 67 10.41 -11.33 6.58
N ARG A 68 11.72 -11.08 6.59
CA ARG A 68 12.52 -10.92 7.80
C ARG A 68 12.96 -9.47 7.90
N VAL A 69 12.66 -8.85 9.04
CA VAL A 69 13.07 -7.47 9.35
C VAL A 69 14.58 -7.44 9.52
N THR A 70 15.24 -6.50 8.86
CA THR A 70 16.70 -6.27 8.96
C THR A 70 17.02 -4.99 9.72
N ARG A 71 16.12 -3.99 9.67
CA ARG A 71 16.20 -2.76 10.46
C ARG A 71 14.80 -2.24 10.76
N SER A 72 14.65 -1.56 11.89
CA SER A 72 13.46 -0.80 12.28
C SER A 72 13.88 0.62 12.62
N TYR A 73 13.18 1.60 12.07
CA TYR A 73 13.49 3.02 12.27
C TYR A 73 12.73 3.63 13.45
N LYS A 74 11.52 3.14 13.76
CA LYS A 74 10.74 3.58 14.93
C LYS A 74 10.95 2.70 16.16
N ARG A 75 11.76 1.64 16.05
CA ARG A 75 12.09 0.67 17.11
C ARG A 75 10.89 -0.08 17.70
N THR A 76 9.75 -0.07 17.01
CA THR A 76 8.53 -0.79 17.41
C THR A 76 8.56 -2.24 16.94
N THR A 77 9.35 -2.55 15.90
CA THR A 77 9.53 -3.90 15.36
C THR A 77 10.95 -4.39 15.58
N ARG A 78 11.12 -5.59 16.14
CA ARG A 78 12.44 -6.14 16.41
C ARG A 78 13.16 -6.55 15.12
N PRO A 79 14.42 -6.13 14.89
CA PRO A 79 15.25 -6.72 13.84
C PRO A 79 15.36 -8.24 13.99
N GLY A 80 15.23 -8.96 12.88
CA GLY A 80 15.13 -10.41 12.83
C GLY A 80 13.71 -10.97 12.99
N ALA A 81 12.70 -10.14 13.29
CA ALA A 81 11.31 -10.60 13.30
C ALA A 81 10.88 -11.11 11.91
N SER A 82 10.08 -12.18 11.90
CA SER A 82 9.46 -12.70 10.69
C SER A 82 8.01 -12.22 10.62
N LEU A 83 7.66 -11.51 9.55
CA LEU A 83 6.32 -10.95 9.37
C LEU A 83 5.64 -11.56 8.14
N ARG A 84 4.35 -11.86 8.26
CA ARG A 84 3.52 -12.31 7.14
C ARG A 84 3.17 -11.12 6.26
N ILE A 85 3.25 -11.33 4.95
CA ILE A 85 2.92 -10.32 3.94
C ILE A 85 1.96 -10.88 2.90
N TRP A 86 1.18 -10.01 2.27
CA TRP A 86 0.35 -10.32 1.10
C TRP A 86 0.57 -9.25 0.01
N THR A 87 0.31 -9.57 -1.24
CA THR A 87 0.38 -8.64 -2.39
C THR A 87 -1.01 -8.44 -2.98
N ALA A 88 -1.29 -7.27 -3.54
CA ALA A 88 -2.53 -7.01 -4.26
C ALA A 88 -2.34 -7.24 -5.76
N ASP A 89 -3.38 -7.69 -6.46
CA ASP A 89 -3.36 -7.74 -7.93
C ASP A 89 -3.51 -6.34 -8.54
N GLY A 90 -2.79 -6.10 -9.63
CA GLY A 90 -3.00 -4.99 -10.55
C GLY A 90 -1.95 -3.87 -10.49
N PRO A 91 -1.65 -3.23 -11.64
CA PRO A 91 -0.71 -2.12 -11.74
C PRO A 91 -1.15 -0.86 -10.96
N ALA A 92 -2.41 -0.78 -10.54
CA ALA A 92 -2.98 0.33 -9.79
C ALA A 92 -2.60 0.35 -8.30
N CYS A 93 -2.14 -0.78 -7.72
CA CYS A 93 -1.96 -0.91 -6.27
C CYS A 93 -0.51 -1.13 -5.80
N GLY A 94 0.42 -1.27 -6.75
CA GLY A 94 1.86 -1.24 -6.50
C GLY A 94 2.44 -2.57 -6.00
N SER A 95 3.54 -2.95 -6.66
CA SER A 95 4.40 -4.10 -6.39
C SER A 95 3.70 -5.43 -6.67
N GLY A 96 4.00 -6.04 -7.82
CA GLY A 96 3.64 -7.43 -8.08
C GLY A 96 4.24 -8.39 -7.04
N ASP A 97 4.41 -9.65 -7.42
CA ASP A 97 4.88 -10.68 -6.49
C ASP A 97 6.13 -10.27 -5.70
N ALA A 98 6.09 -10.49 -4.37
CA ALA A 98 7.23 -10.27 -3.51
C ALA A 98 8.18 -11.46 -3.68
N GLU A 99 9.11 -11.39 -4.64
CA GLU A 99 10.02 -12.50 -4.91
C GLU A 99 10.96 -12.77 -3.74
N LYS A 100 11.27 -14.06 -3.49
CA LYS A 100 12.18 -14.47 -2.42
C LYS A 100 13.58 -13.88 -2.66
N GLY A 101 14.19 -13.35 -1.61
CA GLY A 101 15.51 -12.71 -1.65
C GLY A 101 15.45 -11.22 -1.96
N THR A 102 14.30 -10.70 -2.41
CA THR A 102 14.11 -9.26 -2.59
C THR A 102 14.34 -8.53 -1.29
N LYS A 103 15.16 -7.49 -1.35
CA LYS A 103 15.39 -6.57 -0.24
C LYS A 103 14.63 -5.29 -0.52
N GLY A 104 14.15 -4.67 0.53
CA GLY A 104 13.36 -3.46 0.37
C GLY A 104 13.09 -2.78 1.69
N ARG A 105 12.24 -1.77 1.59
CA ARG A 105 11.78 -0.95 2.70
C ARG A 105 10.29 -0.79 2.60
N MET A 106 9.58 -0.78 3.72
CA MET A 106 8.13 -0.51 3.71
C MET A 106 7.68 0.04 5.06
N PHE A 107 6.57 0.78 5.03
CA PHE A 107 5.84 1.09 6.23
C PHE A 107 5.05 -0.14 6.70
N LEU A 108 5.03 -0.34 8.00
CA LEU A 108 4.08 -1.25 8.65
C LEU A 108 2.86 -0.44 9.03
N GLU A 109 1.74 -0.72 8.39
CA GLU A 109 0.45 -0.09 8.64
C GLU A 109 -0.57 -1.17 9.01
N GLY A 110 -1.48 -0.84 9.93
CA GLY A 110 -2.49 -1.76 10.42
C GLY A 110 -1.91 -3.00 11.11
N GLU A 111 -2.63 -4.12 10.98
CA GLU A 111 -2.29 -5.40 11.59
C GLU A 111 -1.87 -6.43 10.54
N ALA A 112 -1.13 -7.45 10.99
CA ALA A 112 -0.67 -8.52 10.12
C ALA A 112 -1.85 -9.36 9.58
N PRO A 113 -1.77 -9.91 8.35
CA PRO A 113 -0.63 -9.84 7.43
C PRO A 113 -0.50 -8.45 6.77
N TYR A 114 0.73 -7.96 6.65
CA TYR A 114 1.01 -6.62 6.11
C TYR A 114 0.97 -6.61 4.59
N GLN A 115 0.47 -5.53 3.99
CA GLN A 115 0.54 -5.38 2.54
C GLN A 115 2.00 -5.13 2.13
N TYR A 116 2.49 -5.91 1.17
CA TYR A 116 3.80 -5.70 0.57
C TYR A 116 3.76 -4.47 -0.34
N ARG A 117 4.36 -3.39 0.13
CA ARG A 117 4.49 -2.13 -0.63
C ARG A 117 5.92 -1.64 -0.51
N ASN A 118 6.75 -1.98 -1.49
CA ASN A 118 8.14 -1.56 -1.45
C ASN A 118 8.24 -0.05 -1.67
N LEU A 119 8.82 0.63 -0.70
CA LEU A 119 9.05 2.06 -0.72
C LEU A 119 10.27 2.37 -1.62
N PRO A 120 10.12 3.23 -2.64
CA PRO A 120 11.24 3.68 -3.46
C PRO A 120 12.28 4.46 -2.65
N ASP A 121 13.54 4.42 -3.09
CA ASP A 121 14.66 5.11 -2.44
C ASP A 121 14.46 6.63 -2.33
N ALA A 122 13.85 7.25 -3.33
CA ALA A 122 13.56 8.69 -3.33
C ALA A 122 12.70 9.13 -2.13
N TYR A 123 11.75 8.29 -1.68
CA TYR A 123 10.96 8.59 -0.49
C TYR A 123 11.81 8.53 0.78
N TYR A 124 12.76 7.60 0.85
CA TYR A 124 13.68 7.54 1.98
C TYR A 124 14.55 8.79 2.08
N ASP A 125 15.09 9.25 0.95
CA ASP A 125 15.94 10.43 0.94
C ASP A 125 15.16 11.68 1.40
N ALA A 126 13.87 11.76 1.05
CA ALA A 126 12.98 12.78 1.58
C ALA A 126 12.81 12.67 3.11
N PHE A 127 12.61 11.47 3.66
CA PHE A 127 12.56 11.28 5.12
C PHE A 127 13.88 11.60 5.82
N ALA A 128 15.01 11.28 5.18
CA ALA A 128 16.34 11.58 5.71
C ALA A 128 16.60 13.09 5.73
N ARG A 129 16.23 13.82 4.67
CA ARG A 129 16.29 15.29 4.62
C ARG A 129 15.49 15.93 5.78
N LEU A 130 14.37 15.32 6.16
CA LEU A 130 13.52 15.79 7.26
C LEU A 130 14.00 15.37 8.65
N GLY A 131 15.10 14.61 8.74
CA GLY A 131 15.66 14.10 9.99
C GLY A 131 14.83 12.98 10.64
N LEU A 132 13.90 12.37 9.91
CA LEU A 132 13.01 11.31 10.42
C LEU A 132 13.69 9.94 10.43
N VAL A 133 14.70 9.77 9.56
CA VAL A 133 15.56 8.59 9.49
C VAL A 133 17.01 9.04 9.33
N PRO A 134 17.99 8.19 9.68
CA PRO A 134 19.39 8.47 9.40
C PRO A 134 19.64 8.65 7.90
N PRO A 135 20.62 9.48 7.48
CA PRO A 135 21.12 9.48 6.12
C PRO A 135 21.81 8.13 5.80
N ARG A 136 21.91 7.81 4.51
CA ARG A 136 22.60 6.61 4.01
C ARG A 136 24.12 6.72 4.15
#